data_AF-A0A969HN61-F1
#
_entry.id   AF-A0A969HN61-F1
#
_cell.length_a   1.000
_cell.length_b   1.000
_cell.length_c   1.000
_cell.angle_alpha   90.00
_cell.angle_beta   90.00
_cell.angle_gamma   90.00
#
_symmetry.space_group_name_H-M   'P 1'
#
loop_
_entity.id
_entity.type
_entity.pdbx_description
1 polymer ?
#
loop_
_entity_poly.entity_id
_entity_poly.type
_entity_poly.pdbx_seq_one_letter_code
_entity_poly.pdbx_strand_id
1 'polypeptide(L)'
;MPTQVFSIFLSLLIVVSAGSCYKKTYPQALTQSRMVVPSDVDARLNPAPSETPSFDNPLLRQRWQVYDQPQDWPVVSPRDRNEGGFTYTQKELSEWRQRAEQGPYRTNGDTHGNGYIYHGNYTPNDWERIVKYKNEFMAQPDVYFNVAGKADIGCIEAEKTYWTRESIEQEPIKVLSAAFYALVKDDRTVMEAVKANILRLVRNRGLDFYNTAVWCEGAGRDNVANFWLSTLPMVTIRCFDYSYEVWSDQERSQYRYWLKGLCYYLAREVNQNLSTMILNRDINHPIPLEQYRIKDAEKCDQVPYRDALPIHRLSRYYNNRRSWMSAAAGMGGVLLKDRFLINSTKLFARELLAFFFYPDGTFMEHHRGDAKLPSRGLAYAANTLGYVFQFGDMLAKSGDPDVFAYQTSFGVCATKGAVVKSYQWAILQYYKHLRREIRVYCLSCPPNPENLIDGEHPDWHSFHDDLFIVANCYYKDKEIRNAYLRLSDDLQHLAFTRQLAYLEVASNGPNSIWTGPGILPGAFFMYGQMEYKAY
;
A
#
# COMPACT_ATOMS: atom_id res chain seq x y z
N MET A 1 18.15 -30.91 62.03
CA MET A 1 18.52 -29.68 61.29
C MET A 1 19.12 -30.11 59.96
N PRO A 2 18.51 -29.80 58.81
CA PRO A 2 19.00 -30.26 57.51
C PRO A 2 19.96 -29.25 56.88
N THR A 3 21.00 -29.78 56.26
CA THR A 3 22.06 -29.07 55.53
C THR A 3 21.56 -28.61 54.17
N GLN A 4 21.67 -27.31 53.88
CA GLN A 4 21.34 -26.72 52.56
C GLN A 4 22.48 -26.93 51.57
N VAL A 5 22.13 -27.39 50.36
CA VAL A 5 23.01 -27.48 49.18
C VAL A 5 22.82 -26.21 48.35
N PHE A 6 23.88 -25.42 48.21
CA PHE A 6 23.95 -24.27 47.29
C PHE A 6 24.42 -24.75 45.91
N SER A 7 23.59 -24.57 44.87
CA SER A 7 23.99 -24.73 43.47
C SER A 7 24.41 -23.38 42.88
N ILE A 8 25.63 -23.32 42.36
CA ILE A 8 26.18 -22.17 41.63
C ILE A 8 25.82 -22.32 40.15
N PHE A 9 25.03 -21.41 39.61
CA PHE A 9 24.82 -21.27 38.16
C PHE A 9 25.93 -20.40 37.56
N LEU A 10 26.71 -20.98 36.66
CA LEU A 10 27.73 -20.28 35.87
C LEU A 10 27.06 -19.73 34.60
N SER A 11 26.91 -18.40 34.51
CA SER A 11 26.42 -17.73 33.31
C SER A 11 27.56 -17.52 32.31
N LEU A 12 27.47 -18.19 31.17
CA LEU A 12 28.40 -18.03 30.04
C LEU A 12 28.09 -16.70 29.33
N LEU A 13 28.98 -15.72 29.44
CA LEU A 13 28.90 -14.45 28.73
C LEU A 13 29.48 -14.65 27.31
N ILE A 14 28.63 -14.68 26.28
CA ILE A 14 29.07 -14.63 24.88
C ILE A 14 29.26 -13.15 24.51
N VAL A 15 30.51 -12.71 24.42
CA VAL A 15 30.88 -11.42 23.85
C VAL A 15 30.90 -11.57 22.32
N VAL A 16 29.88 -11.04 21.65
CA VAL A 16 29.91 -10.85 20.19
C VAL A 16 30.66 -9.55 19.91
N SER A 17 31.84 -9.64 19.30
CA SER A 17 32.62 -8.48 18.88
C SER A 17 31.93 -7.75 17.73
N ALA A 18 31.37 -6.57 18.00
CA ALA A 18 30.94 -5.64 16.96
C ALA A 18 32.19 -5.03 16.29
N GLY A 19 32.36 -5.30 14.99
CA GLY A 19 33.40 -4.71 14.16
C GLY A 19 33.26 -3.18 14.08
N SER A 20 34.38 -2.49 14.25
CA SER A 20 34.50 -1.04 14.23
C SER A 20 34.19 -0.44 12.85
N CYS A 21 33.03 0.20 12.71
CA CYS A 21 32.70 1.06 11.58
C CYS A 21 32.21 2.42 12.08
N TYR A 22 33.10 3.30 12.56
CA TYR A 22 32.80 4.74 12.66
C TYR A 22 34.06 5.60 12.62
N LYS A 23 34.21 6.37 11.54
CA LYS A 23 34.54 7.82 11.51
C LYS A 23 34.88 8.24 10.07
N LYS A 24 33.90 8.84 9.38
CA LYS A 24 34.18 9.76 8.26
C LYS A 24 33.21 10.93 8.35
N THR A 25 33.76 12.10 8.68
CA THR A 25 33.12 13.40 8.52
C THR A 25 33.16 13.79 7.03
N TYR A 26 32.04 14.22 6.48
CA TYR A 26 31.94 14.75 5.11
C TYR A 26 31.87 16.28 5.14
N PRO A 27 32.65 17.01 4.32
CA PRO A 27 32.40 18.41 4.02
C PRO A 27 31.41 18.56 2.87
N GLN A 28 30.48 19.50 3.00
CA GLN A 28 29.58 19.94 1.93
C GLN A 28 30.29 20.92 0.99
N ALA A 29 30.24 20.66 -0.32
CA ALA A 29 30.43 21.68 -1.34
C ALA A 29 29.59 21.33 -2.57
N LEU A 30 28.55 22.13 -2.83
CA LEU A 30 27.75 22.11 -4.05
C LEU A 30 28.24 23.24 -4.96
N THR A 31 28.74 22.91 -6.14
CA THR A 31 28.87 23.85 -7.26
C THR A 31 27.94 23.41 -8.38
N GLN A 32 26.96 24.25 -8.71
CA GLN A 32 26.07 24.07 -9.85
C GLN A 32 26.76 24.59 -11.11
N SER A 33 26.81 23.77 -12.17
CA SER A 33 27.11 24.23 -13.54
C SER A 33 25.83 24.13 -14.38
N ARG A 34 25.42 25.26 -14.97
CA ARG A 34 24.32 25.36 -15.94
C ARG A 34 24.82 24.87 -17.29
N MET A 35 24.12 23.91 -17.88
CA MET A 35 24.30 23.49 -19.26
C MET A 35 23.19 24.13 -20.10
N VAL A 36 23.56 24.93 -21.11
CA VAL A 36 22.65 25.54 -22.08
C VAL A 36 22.39 24.53 -23.20
N VAL A 37 21.12 24.27 -23.52
CA VAL A 37 20.71 23.43 -24.65
C VAL A 37 20.10 24.35 -25.73
N PRO A 38 20.49 24.22 -27.01
CA PRO A 38 19.89 25.00 -28.10
C PRO A 38 18.47 24.54 -28.41
N SER A 39 17.56 25.50 -28.57
CA SER A 39 16.23 25.33 -29.15
C SER A 39 16.35 25.16 -30.67
N ASP A 40 15.77 24.10 -31.22
CA ASP A 40 15.03 24.09 -32.50
C ASP A 40 14.68 22.65 -32.88
N VAL A 41 13.41 22.24 -32.68
CA VAL A 41 12.82 21.14 -33.45
C VAL A 41 11.38 21.49 -33.80
N ASP A 42 11.15 21.41 -35.11
CA ASP A 42 10.05 21.86 -35.92
C ASP A 42 8.71 21.18 -35.58
N ALA A 43 7.65 22.00 -35.50
CA ALA A 43 6.28 21.57 -35.31
C ALA A 43 5.64 21.30 -36.67
N ARG A 44 5.44 20.03 -37.03
CA ARG A 44 4.49 19.61 -38.06
C ARG A 44 4.37 18.09 -38.03
N LEU A 45 3.20 17.58 -37.64
CA LEU A 45 2.48 16.39 -38.15
C LEU A 45 1.39 15.96 -37.14
N ASN A 46 0.17 16.50 -37.30
CA ASN A 46 -1.04 15.97 -36.68
C ASN A 46 -1.89 15.29 -37.77
N PRO A 47 -2.08 13.96 -37.76
CA PRO A 47 -3.16 13.34 -38.49
C PRO A 47 -4.46 13.32 -37.65
N ALA A 48 -5.59 13.47 -38.33
CA ALA A 48 -6.92 13.57 -37.73
C ALA A 48 -7.38 12.27 -37.02
N PRO A 49 -8.25 12.36 -36.00
CA PRO A 49 -8.72 11.21 -35.23
C PRO A 49 -10.02 10.63 -35.83
N SER A 50 -9.98 9.47 -36.50
CA SER A 50 -11.23 8.78 -36.87
C SER A 50 -11.17 7.26 -37.05
N GLU A 51 -10.25 6.55 -36.39
CA GLU A 51 -10.32 5.07 -36.38
C GLU A 51 -10.18 4.55 -34.96
N THR A 52 -11.26 4.01 -34.39
CA THR A 52 -11.20 3.13 -33.20
C THR A 52 -10.09 2.09 -33.41
N PRO A 53 -9.11 1.97 -32.49
CA PRO A 53 -8.04 1.00 -32.66
C PRO A 53 -8.62 -0.41 -32.76
N SER A 54 -8.26 -1.14 -33.82
CA SER A 54 -8.52 -2.58 -33.92
C SER A 54 -7.76 -3.28 -32.80
N PHE A 55 -8.49 -3.97 -31.90
CA PHE A 55 -7.94 -4.73 -30.77
C PHE A 55 -7.20 -6.02 -31.21
N ASP A 56 -7.04 -6.25 -32.52
CA ASP A 56 -6.38 -7.41 -33.11
C ASP A 56 -5.02 -7.04 -33.72
N ASN A 57 -4.05 -6.64 -32.90
CA ASN A 57 -2.65 -6.52 -33.35
C ASN A 57 -1.89 -7.84 -33.10
N PRO A 58 -1.54 -8.61 -34.15
CA PRO A 58 -0.88 -9.92 -34.02
C PRO A 58 0.53 -9.84 -33.43
N LEU A 59 1.24 -8.72 -33.64
CA LEU A 59 2.61 -8.53 -33.14
C LEU A 59 2.66 -8.33 -31.63
N LEU A 60 1.60 -7.76 -31.05
CA LEU A 60 1.47 -7.71 -29.59
C LEU A 60 1.30 -9.13 -29.06
N ARG A 61 0.37 -9.94 -29.58
CA ARG A 61 0.16 -11.33 -29.11
C ARG A 61 1.45 -12.17 -29.08
N GLN A 62 2.32 -12.01 -30.07
CA GLN A 62 3.53 -12.82 -30.21
C GLN A 62 4.61 -12.51 -29.15
N ARG A 63 4.72 -11.27 -28.66
CA ARG A 63 5.63 -10.93 -27.54
C ARG A 63 5.14 -11.44 -26.17
N TRP A 64 3.84 -11.66 -26.02
CA TRP A 64 3.23 -12.04 -24.73
C TRP A 64 3.07 -13.55 -24.53
N GLN A 65 3.14 -14.36 -25.60
CA GLN A 65 3.13 -15.83 -25.51
C GLN A 65 4.26 -16.42 -24.65
N VAL A 66 5.34 -15.67 -24.39
CA VAL A 66 6.42 -16.09 -23.49
C VAL A 66 5.97 -16.09 -22.01
N TYR A 67 4.99 -15.26 -21.64
CA TYR A 67 4.48 -15.13 -20.27
C TYR A 67 3.19 -15.91 -20.01
N ASP A 68 2.47 -16.33 -21.07
CA ASP A 68 1.26 -17.16 -20.98
C ASP A 68 1.55 -18.67 -20.93
N GLN A 69 2.81 -19.09 -20.74
CA GLN A 69 3.13 -20.51 -20.56
C GLN A 69 2.54 -21.01 -19.23
N PRO A 70 1.68 -22.04 -19.24
CA PRO A 70 1.08 -22.56 -18.02
C PRO A 70 2.15 -23.23 -17.15
N GLN A 71 2.57 -22.58 -16.06
CA GLN A 71 3.24 -23.25 -14.95
C GLN A 71 2.20 -23.89 -14.02
N ASP A 72 2.46 -25.08 -13.46
CA ASP A 72 1.57 -25.93 -12.64
C ASP A 72 1.18 -25.38 -11.24
N TRP A 73 0.98 -24.08 -11.10
CA TRP A 73 0.45 -23.49 -9.86
C TRP A 73 -1.05 -23.80 -9.71
N PRO A 74 -1.62 -23.82 -8.50
CA PRO A 74 -3.06 -23.99 -8.31
C PRO A 74 -3.84 -22.87 -9.02
N VAL A 75 -4.90 -23.24 -9.75
CA VAL A 75 -5.81 -22.26 -10.37
C VAL A 75 -6.70 -21.72 -9.27
N VAL A 76 -6.67 -20.41 -9.06
CA VAL A 76 -7.65 -19.73 -8.21
C VAL A 76 -9.02 -19.87 -8.87
N SER A 77 -9.90 -20.71 -8.29
CA SER A 77 -11.27 -20.88 -8.77
C SER A 77 -12.00 -19.53 -8.74
N PRO A 78 -12.80 -19.17 -9.77
CA PRO A 78 -13.67 -18.01 -9.64
C PRO A 78 -14.50 -18.17 -8.37
N ARG A 79 -14.45 -17.17 -7.49
CA ARG A 79 -15.46 -17.05 -6.45
C ARG A 79 -16.81 -16.92 -7.16
N ASP A 80 -17.79 -17.70 -6.74
CA ASP A 80 -19.15 -17.46 -7.18
C ASP A 80 -19.51 -16.03 -6.76
N ARG A 81 -20.02 -15.21 -7.70
CA ARG A 81 -20.49 -13.84 -7.39
C ARG A 81 -21.58 -13.85 -6.32
N ASN A 82 -22.26 -14.99 -6.13
CA ASN A 82 -23.19 -15.22 -5.03
C ASN A 82 -22.51 -15.15 -3.64
N GLU A 83 -21.18 -15.27 -3.54
CA GLU A 83 -20.42 -15.17 -2.28
C GLU A 83 -19.80 -13.78 -2.04
N GLY A 84 -19.85 -12.88 -3.03
CA GLY A 84 -19.36 -11.50 -2.93
C GLY A 84 -18.58 -11.03 -4.16
N GLY A 85 -17.82 -9.95 -3.97
CA GLY A 85 -16.87 -9.45 -4.95
C GLY A 85 -15.45 -9.97 -4.73
N PHE A 86 -14.51 -9.36 -5.46
CA PHE A 86 -13.09 -9.58 -5.22
C PHE A 86 -12.60 -8.82 -3.98
N THR A 87 -13.16 -7.65 -3.69
CA THR A 87 -12.74 -6.82 -2.55
C THR A 87 -13.65 -6.94 -1.33
N TYR A 88 -14.75 -7.68 -1.45
CA TYR A 88 -15.75 -7.84 -0.40
C TYR A 88 -16.45 -9.21 -0.42
N THR A 89 -17.07 -9.58 0.68
CA THR A 89 -17.91 -10.77 0.87
C THR A 89 -19.37 -10.37 1.01
N GLN A 90 -20.32 -11.28 0.75
CA GLN A 90 -21.76 -10.97 0.97
C GLN A 90 -22.08 -10.62 2.41
N LYS A 91 -21.38 -11.24 3.36
CA LYS A 91 -21.50 -10.91 4.78
C LYS A 91 -21.10 -9.46 5.02
N GLU A 92 -19.96 -9.03 4.48
CA GLU A 92 -19.52 -7.63 4.60
C GLU A 92 -20.57 -6.68 4.03
N LEU A 93 -21.08 -6.95 2.82
CA LEU A 93 -22.09 -6.10 2.16
C LEU A 93 -23.40 -6.00 2.94
N SER A 94 -23.87 -7.11 3.50
CA SER A 94 -25.11 -7.13 4.30
C SER A 94 -24.97 -6.26 5.55
N GLU A 95 -23.82 -6.33 6.21
CA GLU A 95 -23.51 -5.48 7.37
C GLU A 95 -23.36 -4.00 6.96
N TRP A 96 -22.77 -3.69 5.80
CA TRP A 96 -22.71 -2.32 5.27
C TRP A 96 -24.09 -1.73 4.99
N ARG A 97 -24.99 -2.53 4.40
CA ARG A 97 -26.39 -2.14 4.15
C ARG A 97 -27.11 -1.80 5.45
N GLN A 98 -26.96 -2.62 6.48
CA GLN A 98 -27.53 -2.34 7.79
C GLN A 98 -26.98 -1.04 8.40
N ARG A 99 -25.66 -0.81 8.28
CA ARG A 99 -25.01 0.38 8.84
C ARG A 99 -25.41 1.68 8.17
N ALA A 100 -25.57 1.65 6.84
CA ALA A 100 -26.01 2.81 6.08
C ALA A 100 -27.37 3.37 6.56
N GLU A 101 -28.23 2.51 7.12
CA GLU A 101 -29.51 2.91 7.69
C GLU A 101 -29.39 3.43 9.13
N GLN A 102 -28.73 2.67 10.01
CA GLN A 102 -28.78 2.92 11.46
C GLN A 102 -27.60 2.37 12.27
N GLY A 103 -26.42 2.17 11.66
CA GLY A 103 -25.25 1.61 12.36
C GLY A 103 -24.17 2.64 12.68
N PRO A 104 -23.12 2.21 13.39
CA PRO A 104 -21.98 3.06 13.72
C PRO A 104 -21.27 3.57 12.46
N TYR A 105 -20.58 4.71 12.61
CA TYR A 105 -19.81 5.40 11.57
C TYR A 105 -20.68 5.97 10.43
N ARG A 106 -21.99 6.05 10.64
CA ARG A 106 -22.94 6.66 9.71
C ARG A 106 -22.89 8.17 9.82
N THR A 107 -23.13 8.69 11.02
CA THR A 107 -23.15 10.12 11.37
C THR A 107 -22.11 10.42 12.43
N ASN A 108 -21.67 11.68 12.54
CA ASN A 108 -20.66 12.03 13.53
C ASN A 108 -21.13 11.73 14.96
N GLY A 109 -20.34 10.96 15.72
CA GLY A 109 -20.61 10.63 17.12
C GLY A 109 -21.62 9.49 17.34
N ASP A 110 -21.92 8.68 16.34
CA ASP A 110 -22.96 7.64 16.43
C ASP A 110 -22.48 6.26 16.94
N THR A 111 -21.22 6.10 17.35
CA THR A 111 -20.71 4.82 17.88
C THR A 111 -21.01 4.63 19.36
N HIS A 112 -22.06 5.27 19.89
CA HIS A 112 -22.42 5.19 21.30
C HIS A 112 -23.18 3.90 21.63
N GLY A 113 -22.46 2.85 22.00
CA GLY A 113 -23.08 1.63 22.52
C GLY A 113 -22.07 0.59 23.01
N ASN A 114 -22.24 0.13 24.26
CA ASN A 114 -21.63 -1.06 24.89
C ASN A 114 -20.46 -0.89 25.88
N GLY A 115 -20.33 0.25 26.58
CA GLY A 115 -19.49 0.34 27.78
C GLY A 115 -17.98 0.33 27.56
N TYR A 116 -17.54 0.46 26.31
CA TYR A 116 -16.15 0.80 25.97
C TYR A 116 -15.97 2.32 26.00
N ILE A 117 -14.81 2.79 26.48
CA ILE A 117 -14.45 4.20 26.75
C ILE A 117 -14.20 4.98 25.44
N TYR A 118 -15.08 4.82 24.46
CA TYR A 118 -15.05 5.55 23.18
C TYR A 118 -16.35 6.32 23.00
N HIS A 119 -16.61 7.16 24.00
CA HIS A 119 -17.62 8.21 23.93
C HIS A 119 -16.99 9.45 23.30
N GLY A 120 -17.14 9.63 21.98
CA GLY A 120 -16.72 10.86 21.34
C GLY A 120 -17.69 11.29 20.24
N ASN A 121 -18.03 12.58 20.24
CA ASN A 121 -18.68 13.31 19.13
C ASN A 121 -17.78 13.41 17.88
N TYR A 122 -16.91 12.43 17.63
CA TYR A 122 -15.77 12.50 16.69
C TYR A 122 -15.58 11.22 15.88
N THR A 123 -16.54 10.30 15.93
CA THR A 123 -16.47 9.13 15.06
C THR A 123 -16.63 9.58 13.62
N PRO A 124 -15.89 8.98 12.68
CA PRO A 124 -16.00 9.32 11.28
C PRO A 124 -17.46 9.32 10.87
N ASN A 125 -17.96 10.43 10.36
CA ASN A 125 -19.21 10.44 9.61
C ASN A 125 -18.98 9.82 8.23
N ASP A 126 -18.39 8.62 8.20
CA ASP A 126 -17.88 7.96 7.00
C ASP A 126 -19.01 7.80 5.98
N TRP A 127 -20.21 7.37 6.41
CA TRP A 127 -21.35 7.27 5.50
C TRP A 127 -21.81 8.62 4.97
N GLU A 128 -22.01 9.63 5.84
CA GLU A 128 -22.38 10.99 5.38
C GLU A 128 -21.35 11.56 4.41
N ARG A 129 -20.05 11.36 4.66
CA ARG A 129 -18.97 11.75 3.75
C ARG A 129 -19.07 10.99 2.42
N ILE A 130 -19.31 9.68 2.45
CA ILE A 130 -19.53 8.86 1.26
C ILE A 130 -20.71 9.40 0.45
N VAL A 131 -21.83 9.72 1.11
CA VAL A 131 -23.02 10.29 0.47
C VAL A 131 -22.71 11.66 -0.13
N LYS A 132 -22.01 12.53 0.60
CA LYS A 132 -21.55 13.85 0.11
C LYS A 132 -20.69 13.70 -1.14
N TYR A 133 -19.65 12.88 -1.09
CA TYR A 133 -18.74 12.65 -2.21
C TYR A 133 -19.43 12.01 -3.41
N LYS A 134 -20.37 11.09 -3.17
CA LYS A 134 -21.22 10.55 -4.23
C LYS A 134 -22.04 11.65 -4.90
N ASN A 135 -22.67 12.54 -4.13
CA ASN A 135 -23.46 13.64 -4.69
C ASN A 135 -22.59 14.62 -5.47
N GLU A 136 -21.39 14.94 -4.97
CA GLU A 136 -20.42 15.76 -5.71
C GLU A 136 -20.03 15.11 -7.04
N PHE A 137 -19.73 13.80 -7.05
CA PHE A 137 -19.45 13.05 -8.27
C PHE A 137 -20.63 13.08 -9.25
N MET A 138 -21.85 12.77 -8.76
CA MET A 138 -23.05 12.71 -9.60
C MET A 138 -23.46 14.07 -10.18
N ALA A 139 -23.06 15.18 -9.55
CA ALA A 139 -23.29 16.50 -10.11
C ALA A 139 -22.44 16.75 -11.37
N GLN A 140 -21.26 16.11 -11.49
CA GLN A 140 -20.31 16.30 -12.58
C GLN A 140 -19.51 15.01 -12.88
N PRO A 141 -20.15 13.93 -13.34
CA PRO A 141 -19.51 12.61 -13.47
C PRO A 141 -18.38 12.59 -14.51
N ASP A 142 -18.37 13.55 -15.44
CA ASP A 142 -17.34 13.71 -16.47
C ASP A 142 -16.16 14.58 -16.03
N VAL A 143 -16.19 15.21 -14.86
CA VAL A 143 -15.08 16.06 -14.40
C VAL A 143 -14.08 15.23 -13.58
N TYR A 144 -14.60 14.45 -12.63
CA TYR A 144 -13.75 13.74 -11.68
C TYR A 144 -12.96 12.60 -12.32
N PHE A 145 -11.75 12.41 -11.78
CA PHE A 145 -10.82 11.37 -12.16
C PHE A 145 -10.41 11.47 -13.64
N ASN A 146 -10.28 12.70 -14.13
CA ASN A 146 -9.86 12.96 -15.50
C ASN A 146 -8.33 12.94 -15.59
N VAL A 147 -7.77 11.74 -15.63
CA VAL A 147 -6.32 11.55 -15.75
C VAL A 147 -5.91 11.78 -17.20
N ALA A 148 -5.17 12.86 -17.43
CA ALA A 148 -4.59 13.16 -18.74
C ALA A 148 -3.62 12.04 -19.13
N GLY A 149 -3.76 11.55 -20.36
CA GLY A 149 -2.82 10.60 -20.95
C GLY A 149 -1.75 11.33 -21.75
N LYS A 150 -0.62 10.66 -22.03
CA LYS A 150 0.39 11.17 -22.96
C LYS A 150 0.22 10.51 -24.32
N ALA A 151 -0.17 11.29 -25.33
CA ALA A 151 -0.36 10.79 -26.70
C ALA A 151 0.92 10.87 -27.55
N ASP A 152 1.89 11.70 -27.15
CA ASP A 152 3.12 11.95 -27.91
C ASP A 152 4.18 10.86 -27.70
N ILE A 153 5.00 10.65 -28.72
CA ILE A 153 6.14 9.74 -28.71
C ILE A 153 7.18 10.19 -27.66
N GLY A 154 7.69 9.24 -26.88
CA GLY A 154 8.76 9.45 -25.91
C GLY A 154 8.34 9.06 -24.51
N CYS A 155 9.30 8.51 -23.77
CA CYS A 155 9.07 7.97 -22.43
C CYS A 155 8.43 9.01 -21.50
N ILE A 156 7.52 8.57 -20.63
CA ILE A 156 7.06 9.40 -19.52
C ILE A 156 8.24 9.71 -18.61
N GLU A 157 8.52 11.00 -18.48
CA GLU A 157 9.61 11.51 -17.66
C GLU A 157 9.17 11.64 -16.20
N ALA A 158 10.08 11.28 -15.30
CA ALA A 158 9.89 11.25 -13.85
C ALA A 158 9.49 12.58 -13.21
N GLU A 159 9.88 13.70 -13.83
CA GLU A 159 9.79 15.05 -13.25
C GLU A 159 8.67 15.90 -13.85
N LYS A 160 8.08 15.47 -14.98
CA LYS A 160 6.95 16.19 -15.57
C LYS A 160 5.67 15.75 -14.86
N THR A 161 5.06 16.68 -14.14
CA THR A 161 3.74 16.50 -13.54
C THR A 161 2.68 16.49 -14.64
N TYR A 162 2.45 15.32 -15.25
CA TYR A 162 1.31 15.10 -16.15
C TYR A 162 -0.03 15.19 -15.42
N TRP A 163 0.01 15.08 -14.09
CA TRP A 163 -1.15 14.98 -13.23
C TRP A 163 -1.03 15.95 -12.08
N THR A 164 -2.15 16.55 -11.71
CA THR A 164 -2.25 17.32 -10.48
C THR A 164 -2.51 16.38 -9.32
N ARG A 165 -2.08 16.80 -8.13
CA ARG A 165 -2.42 16.17 -6.85
C ARG A 165 -3.92 15.88 -6.76
N GLU A 166 -4.71 16.88 -7.13
CA GLU A 166 -6.18 16.82 -7.14
C GLU A 166 -6.70 15.66 -8.03
N SER A 167 -6.25 15.59 -9.28
CA SER A 167 -6.73 14.62 -10.27
C SER A 167 -6.47 13.14 -9.92
N ILE A 168 -5.42 12.86 -9.14
CA ILE A 168 -5.02 11.48 -8.80
C ILE A 168 -5.29 11.11 -7.34
N GLU A 169 -5.46 12.08 -6.44
CA GLU A 169 -5.66 11.76 -5.02
C GLU A 169 -7.07 12.10 -4.55
N GLN A 170 -7.53 13.31 -4.85
CA GLN A 170 -8.74 13.87 -4.25
C GLN A 170 -9.99 13.61 -5.08
N GLU A 171 -9.86 13.58 -6.40
CA GLU A 171 -10.97 13.22 -7.27
C GLU A 171 -11.32 11.73 -7.23
N PRO A 172 -10.36 10.78 -7.20
CA PRO A 172 -10.68 9.36 -7.30
C PRO A 172 -11.44 8.83 -6.09
N ILE A 173 -11.22 9.41 -4.90
CA ILE A 173 -11.99 9.04 -3.70
C ILE A 173 -13.48 9.34 -3.88
N LYS A 174 -13.86 10.37 -4.65
CA LYS A 174 -15.27 10.68 -4.92
C LYS A 174 -15.93 9.64 -5.81
N VAL A 175 -15.24 9.22 -6.87
CA VAL A 175 -15.70 8.15 -7.76
C VAL A 175 -15.80 6.82 -6.99
N LEU A 176 -14.82 6.53 -6.14
CA LEU A 176 -14.81 5.34 -5.29
C LEU A 176 -15.95 5.34 -4.26
N SER A 177 -16.19 6.47 -3.59
CA SER A 177 -17.32 6.65 -2.69
C SER A 177 -18.66 6.49 -3.42
N ALA A 178 -18.79 7.02 -4.65
CA ALA A 178 -19.97 6.81 -5.47
C ALA A 178 -20.18 5.34 -5.80
N ALA A 179 -19.13 4.62 -6.21
CA ALA A 179 -19.19 3.20 -6.51
C ALA A 179 -19.61 2.37 -5.29
N PHE A 180 -19.02 2.65 -4.13
CA PHE A 180 -19.35 1.97 -2.88
C PHE A 180 -20.77 2.28 -2.42
N TYR A 181 -21.21 3.54 -2.49
CA TYR A 181 -22.59 3.93 -2.23
C TYR A 181 -23.55 3.13 -3.11
N ALA A 182 -23.26 3.05 -4.41
CA ALA A 182 -24.09 2.36 -5.37
C ALA A 182 -24.24 0.87 -5.06
N LEU A 183 -23.15 0.20 -4.68
CA LEU A 183 -23.18 -1.20 -4.22
C LEU A 183 -24.04 -1.37 -2.96
N VAL A 184 -23.84 -0.51 -1.96
CA VAL A 184 -24.57 -0.58 -0.69
C VAL A 184 -26.06 -0.33 -0.91
N LYS A 185 -26.42 0.71 -1.67
CA LYS A 185 -27.81 1.13 -1.88
C LYS A 185 -28.50 0.49 -3.08
N ASP A 186 -27.80 -0.37 -3.81
CA ASP A 186 -28.30 -0.99 -5.06
C ASP A 186 -28.71 0.07 -6.11
N ASP A 187 -27.97 1.18 -6.16
CA ASP A 187 -28.29 2.33 -7.01
C ASP A 187 -27.68 2.19 -8.40
N ARG A 188 -28.43 1.54 -9.30
CA ARG A 188 -28.01 1.27 -10.67
C ARG A 188 -27.66 2.54 -11.46
N THR A 189 -28.31 3.67 -11.19
CA THR A 189 -28.02 4.94 -11.87
C THR A 189 -26.61 5.44 -11.53
N VAL A 190 -26.23 5.37 -10.25
CA VAL A 190 -24.88 5.73 -9.82
C VAL A 190 -23.85 4.73 -10.36
N MET A 191 -24.17 3.43 -10.41
CA MET A 191 -23.28 2.42 -11.01
C MET A 191 -22.98 2.70 -12.49
N GLU A 192 -24.00 3.05 -13.28
CA GLU A 192 -23.85 3.41 -14.69
C GLU A 192 -22.95 4.65 -14.87
N ALA A 193 -23.11 5.68 -14.03
CA ALA A 193 -22.26 6.87 -14.05
C ALA A 193 -20.79 6.54 -13.70
N VAL A 194 -20.57 5.70 -12.69
CA VAL A 194 -19.23 5.20 -12.33
C VAL A 194 -18.62 4.43 -13.49
N LYS A 195 -19.36 3.48 -14.11
CA LYS A 195 -18.90 2.72 -15.27
C LYS A 195 -18.48 3.65 -16.42
N ALA A 196 -19.32 4.64 -16.76
CA ALA A 196 -19.03 5.59 -17.82
C ALA A 196 -17.72 6.37 -17.57
N ASN A 197 -17.53 6.83 -16.33
CA ASN A 197 -16.30 7.51 -15.90
C ASN A 197 -15.06 6.61 -16.06
N ILE A 198 -15.12 5.34 -15.62
CA ILE A 198 -14.01 4.40 -15.78
C ILE A 198 -13.75 4.07 -17.26
N LEU A 199 -14.79 3.88 -18.08
CA LEU A 199 -14.63 3.59 -19.51
C LEU A 199 -13.96 4.74 -20.27
N ARG A 200 -14.10 5.99 -19.82
CA ARG A 200 -13.36 7.12 -20.38
C ARG A 200 -11.84 6.97 -20.16
N LEU A 201 -11.41 6.53 -18.98
CA LEU A 201 -10.00 6.23 -18.71
C LEU A 201 -9.50 5.08 -19.58
N VAL A 202 -10.27 3.99 -19.65
CA VAL A 202 -9.97 2.80 -20.46
C VAL A 202 -9.79 3.15 -21.94
N ARG A 203 -10.59 4.09 -22.45
CA ARG A 203 -10.59 4.51 -23.86
C ARG A 203 -9.62 5.67 -24.15
N ASN A 204 -8.96 6.21 -23.14
CA ASN A 204 -7.97 7.26 -23.32
C ASN A 204 -6.69 6.67 -23.92
N ARG A 205 -6.39 7.01 -25.18
CA ARG A 205 -5.19 6.52 -25.88
C ARG A 205 -3.88 6.89 -25.21
N GLY A 206 -3.84 8.02 -24.50
CA GLY A 206 -2.65 8.41 -23.75
C GLY A 206 -2.45 7.59 -22.46
N LEU A 207 -3.40 6.71 -22.12
CA LEU A 207 -3.30 5.69 -21.08
C LEU A 207 -3.28 4.28 -21.69
N ASP A 208 -2.86 4.14 -22.95
CA ASP A 208 -2.57 2.83 -23.53
C ASP A 208 -1.20 2.34 -23.06
N PHE A 209 -1.21 1.59 -21.96
CA PHE A 209 0.00 1.04 -21.34
C PHE A 209 0.71 -0.02 -22.20
N TYR A 210 0.13 -0.46 -23.32
CA TYR A 210 0.82 -1.29 -24.30
C TYR A 210 1.67 -0.48 -25.28
N ASN A 211 1.49 0.84 -25.33
CA ASN A 211 2.34 1.73 -26.09
C ASN A 211 3.69 1.93 -25.37
N THR A 212 4.62 0.99 -25.56
CA THR A 212 5.95 1.01 -24.93
C THR A 212 6.84 2.14 -25.41
N ALA A 213 6.47 2.87 -26.47
CA ALA A 213 7.17 4.10 -26.88
C ALA A 213 6.84 5.29 -25.96
N VAL A 214 5.75 5.21 -25.21
CA VAL A 214 5.31 6.19 -24.21
C VAL A 214 5.56 5.65 -22.80
N TRP A 215 5.10 4.44 -22.54
CA TRP A 215 5.24 3.73 -21.27
C TRP A 215 6.50 2.86 -21.29
N CYS A 216 7.64 3.51 -21.45
CA CYS A 216 8.93 2.83 -21.53
C CYS A 216 9.28 2.12 -20.22
N GLU A 217 9.80 0.91 -20.36
CA GLU A 217 10.31 0.17 -19.22
C GLU A 217 11.62 0.76 -18.69
N GLY A 218 11.76 0.84 -17.36
CA GLY A 218 12.98 1.24 -16.66
C GLY A 218 13.24 2.75 -16.67
N ALA A 219 12.50 3.51 -17.49
CA ALA A 219 12.47 4.97 -17.45
C ALA A 219 11.79 5.48 -16.16
N GLY A 220 10.84 4.70 -15.65
CA GLY A 220 10.06 4.94 -14.45
C GLY A 220 10.77 4.54 -13.16
N ARG A 221 11.98 5.08 -12.93
CA ARG A 221 12.67 5.06 -11.62
C ARG A 221 11.69 5.37 -10.49
N ASP A 222 12.03 5.05 -9.23
CA ASP A 222 11.27 5.40 -8.01
C ASP A 222 10.87 6.88 -7.92
N ASN A 223 9.88 7.24 -8.72
CA ASN A 223 9.53 8.58 -9.10
C ASN A 223 8.09 8.82 -8.71
N VAL A 224 7.80 10.10 -8.64
CA VAL A 224 6.52 10.60 -8.15
C VAL A 224 5.40 10.15 -9.09
N ALA A 225 5.63 10.14 -10.41
CA ALA A 225 4.64 9.74 -11.41
C ALA A 225 4.16 8.27 -11.26
N ASN A 226 5.06 7.29 -11.16
CA ASN A 226 4.68 5.89 -11.05
C ASN A 226 3.96 5.57 -9.74
N PHE A 227 4.37 6.24 -8.66
CA PHE A 227 3.64 6.20 -7.40
C PHE A 227 2.20 6.67 -7.58
N TRP A 228 2.00 7.83 -8.22
CA TRP A 228 0.67 8.38 -8.53
C TRP A 228 -0.16 7.49 -9.45
N LEU A 229 0.46 6.96 -10.50
CA LEU A 229 -0.20 6.08 -11.45
C LEU A 229 -0.78 4.85 -10.77
N SER A 230 -0.16 4.40 -9.67
CA SER A 230 -0.63 3.23 -8.94
C SER A 230 -1.96 3.45 -8.22
N THR A 231 -2.45 4.70 -8.11
CA THR A 231 -3.83 4.97 -7.66
C THR A 231 -4.87 4.48 -8.66
N LEU A 232 -4.56 4.54 -9.97
CA LEU A 232 -5.48 4.10 -11.03
C LEU A 232 -6.00 2.68 -10.83
N PRO A 233 -5.16 1.63 -10.78
CA PRO A 233 -5.67 0.27 -10.57
C PRO A 233 -6.33 0.12 -9.20
N MET A 234 -5.78 0.74 -8.14
CA MET A 234 -6.33 0.59 -6.79
C MET A 234 -7.77 1.11 -6.66
N VAL A 235 -8.08 2.22 -7.34
CA VAL A 235 -9.43 2.79 -7.36
C VAL A 235 -10.30 2.06 -8.37
N THR A 236 -9.85 1.93 -9.62
CA THR A 236 -10.68 1.38 -10.69
C THR A 236 -11.07 -0.07 -10.47
N ILE A 237 -10.22 -0.89 -9.83
CA ILE A 237 -10.55 -2.28 -9.48
C ILE A 237 -11.76 -2.33 -8.55
N ARG A 238 -11.77 -1.48 -7.52
CA ARG A 238 -12.90 -1.39 -6.58
C ARG A 238 -14.14 -0.82 -7.26
N CYS A 239 -14.00 0.24 -8.04
CA CYS A 239 -15.12 0.80 -8.79
C CYS A 239 -15.75 -0.23 -9.74
N PHE A 240 -14.92 -0.99 -10.46
CA PHE A 240 -15.37 -2.08 -11.34
C PHE A 240 -16.04 -3.19 -10.54
N ASP A 241 -15.46 -3.60 -9.40
CA ASP A 241 -16.02 -4.66 -8.57
C ASP A 241 -17.39 -4.28 -7.98
N TYR A 242 -17.53 -3.04 -7.51
CA TYR A 242 -18.76 -2.50 -6.91
C TYR A 242 -19.86 -2.18 -7.91
N SER A 243 -19.52 -1.96 -9.18
CA SER A 243 -20.47 -1.66 -10.25
C SER A 243 -20.64 -2.82 -11.24
N TYR A 244 -20.10 -4.01 -10.97
CA TYR A 244 -19.93 -5.09 -11.96
C TYR A 244 -21.19 -5.47 -12.75
N GLU A 245 -22.37 -5.36 -12.12
CA GLU A 245 -23.66 -5.73 -12.69
C GLU A 245 -24.13 -4.87 -13.88
N VAL A 246 -23.62 -3.65 -14.02
CA VAL A 246 -23.97 -2.76 -15.14
C VAL A 246 -23.02 -2.88 -16.34
N TRP A 247 -21.96 -3.68 -16.23
CA TRP A 247 -20.99 -3.84 -17.32
C TRP A 247 -21.44 -4.93 -18.29
N SER A 248 -21.44 -4.62 -19.59
CA SER A 248 -21.53 -5.63 -20.64
C SER A 248 -20.23 -6.45 -20.73
N ASP A 249 -20.29 -7.64 -21.34
CA ASP A 249 -19.10 -8.47 -21.52
C ASP A 249 -18.02 -7.81 -22.38
N GLN A 250 -18.43 -7.01 -23.37
CA GLN A 250 -17.51 -6.23 -24.18
C GLN A 250 -16.78 -5.16 -23.34
N GLU A 251 -17.52 -4.40 -22.52
CA GLU A 251 -16.92 -3.39 -21.64
C GLU A 251 -16.01 -4.02 -20.58
N ARG A 252 -16.41 -5.17 -20.00
CA ARG A 252 -15.56 -5.95 -19.09
C ARG A 252 -14.25 -6.36 -19.77
N SER A 253 -14.33 -6.78 -21.03
CA SER A 253 -13.15 -7.17 -21.80
C SER A 253 -12.22 -5.98 -22.07
N GLN A 254 -12.78 -4.81 -22.44
CA GLN A 254 -12.02 -3.56 -22.60
C GLN A 254 -11.30 -3.16 -21.32
N TYR A 255 -12.02 -3.15 -20.18
CA TYR A 255 -11.44 -2.81 -18.89
C TYR A 255 -10.32 -3.77 -18.48
N ARG A 256 -10.54 -5.09 -18.61
CA ARG A 256 -9.54 -6.12 -18.28
C ARG A 256 -8.28 -5.99 -19.13
N TYR A 257 -8.42 -5.70 -20.44
CA TYR A 257 -7.29 -5.49 -21.33
C TYR A 257 -6.45 -4.28 -20.89
N TRP A 258 -7.10 -3.14 -20.66
CA TRP A 258 -6.46 -1.90 -20.19
C TRP A 258 -5.77 -2.10 -18.83
N LEU A 259 -6.46 -2.72 -17.87
CA LEU A 259 -5.92 -3.01 -16.55
C LEU A 259 -4.70 -3.93 -16.63
N LYS A 260 -4.71 -4.95 -17.50
CA LYS A 260 -3.57 -5.84 -17.70
C LYS A 260 -2.34 -5.05 -18.13
N GLY A 261 -2.46 -4.17 -19.14
CA GLY A 261 -1.34 -3.33 -19.59
C GLY A 261 -0.75 -2.48 -18.46
N LEU A 262 -1.62 -1.80 -17.70
CA LEU A 262 -1.22 -0.98 -16.55
C LEU A 262 -0.49 -1.78 -15.47
N CYS A 263 -1.06 -2.90 -15.04
CA CYS A 263 -0.47 -3.72 -13.99
C CYS A 263 0.86 -4.37 -14.41
N TYR A 264 1.01 -4.76 -15.68
CA TYR A 264 2.29 -5.24 -16.20
C TYR A 264 3.36 -4.15 -16.21
N TYR A 265 3.01 -2.93 -16.63
CA TYR A 265 3.92 -1.79 -16.55
C TYR A 265 4.41 -1.57 -15.11
N LEU A 266 3.50 -1.47 -14.14
CA LEU A 266 3.85 -1.28 -12.71
C LEU A 266 4.71 -2.43 -12.15
N ALA A 267 4.36 -3.68 -12.45
CA ALA A 267 5.13 -4.85 -11.99
C ALA A 267 6.56 -4.84 -12.57
N ARG A 268 6.70 -4.55 -13.87
CA ARG A 268 8.01 -4.48 -14.54
C ARG A 268 8.89 -3.39 -13.94
N GLU A 269 8.35 -2.20 -13.69
CA GLU A 269 9.10 -1.12 -13.05
C GLU A 269 9.64 -1.55 -11.67
N VAL A 270 8.81 -2.15 -10.82
CA VAL A 270 9.26 -2.65 -9.50
C VAL A 270 10.35 -3.72 -9.67
N ASN A 271 10.11 -4.70 -10.54
CA ASN A 271 11.03 -5.83 -10.75
C ASN A 271 12.38 -5.40 -11.33
N GLN A 272 12.39 -4.49 -12.31
CA GLN A 272 13.61 -3.95 -12.88
C GLN A 272 14.42 -3.17 -11.85
N ASN A 273 13.77 -2.32 -11.06
CA ASN A 273 14.43 -1.61 -9.96
C ASN A 273 15.10 -2.59 -8.98
N LEU A 274 14.41 -3.64 -8.56
CA LEU A 274 14.94 -4.63 -7.62
C LEU A 274 16.04 -5.52 -8.23
N SER A 275 15.96 -5.83 -9.53
CA SER A 275 17.00 -6.60 -10.24
C SER A 275 18.37 -5.93 -10.24
N THR A 276 18.42 -4.60 -10.07
CA THR A 276 19.69 -3.87 -9.91
C THR A 276 20.40 -4.17 -8.59
N MET A 277 19.66 -4.67 -7.59
CA MET A 277 20.15 -4.98 -6.25
C MET A 277 20.23 -6.49 -5.99
N ILE A 278 19.38 -7.30 -6.62
CA ILE A 278 19.39 -8.77 -6.49
C ILE A 278 19.66 -9.36 -7.87
N LEU A 279 20.91 -9.79 -8.11
CA LEU A 279 21.44 -10.09 -9.44
C LEU A 279 20.86 -11.34 -10.09
N ASN A 280 20.30 -12.24 -9.30
CA ASN A 280 19.65 -13.48 -9.73
C ASN A 280 18.17 -13.50 -9.34
N ARG A 281 17.54 -12.33 -9.22
CA ARG A 281 16.10 -12.23 -8.96
C ARG A 281 15.34 -12.59 -10.21
N ASP A 282 14.71 -13.76 -10.21
CA ASP A 282 13.85 -14.23 -11.28
C ASP A 282 12.42 -14.44 -10.75
N ILE A 283 11.48 -13.72 -11.35
CA ILE A 283 10.06 -13.82 -11.03
C ILE A 283 9.41 -15.09 -11.59
N ASN A 284 9.89 -15.58 -12.73
CA ASN A 284 9.37 -16.78 -13.38
C ASN A 284 9.93 -18.04 -12.73
N HIS A 285 11.11 -17.92 -12.10
CA HIS A 285 11.80 -19.00 -11.41
C HIS A 285 12.28 -18.50 -10.03
N PRO A 286 11.35 -18.24 -9.09
CA PRO A 286 11.72 -17.75 -7.78
C PRO A 286 12.61 -18.77 -7.07
N ILE A 287 13.83 -18.35 -6.74
CA ILE A 287 14.76 -19.13 -5.94
C ILE A 287 14.55 -18.81 -4.45
N PRO A 288 14.92 -19.73 -3.53
CA PRO A 288 14.92 -19.43 -2.09
C PRO A 288 15.71 -18.15 -1.78
N LEU A 289 15.23 -17.36 -0.81
CA LEU A 289 15.85 -16.07 -0.46
C LEU A 289 17.31 -16.22 -0.05
N GLU A 290 17.67 -17.36 0.55
CA GLU A 290 19.02 -17.73 0.96
C GLU A 290 20.00 -17.85 -0.21
N GLN A 291 19.48 -18.02 -1.43
CA GLN A 291 20.27 -18.13 -2.66
C GLN A 291 20.43 -16.79 -3.39
N TYR A 292 19.92 -15.69 -2.83
CA TYR A 292 19.99 -14.38 -3.46
C TYR A 292 21.43 -13.86 -3.55
N ARG A 293 21.82 -13.42 -4.74
CA ARG A 293 23.07 -12.71 -5.01
C ARG A 293 22.82 -11.23 -4.90
N ILE A 294 22.93 -10.71 -3.67
CA ILE A 294 22.67 -9.30 -3.38
C ILE A 294 23.91 -8.47 -3.70
N LYS A 295 23.73 -7.47 -4.55
CA LYS A 295 24.77 -6.49 -4.88
C LYS A 295 25.14 -5.72 -3.61
N ASP A 296 26.44 -5.63 -3.35
CA ASP A 296 27.00 -4.90 -2.23
C ASP A 296 26.50 -5.36 -0.85
N ALA A 297 26.06 -6.62 -0.68
CA ALA A 297 25.37 -7.16 0.51
C ALA A 297 25.98 -6.80 1.89
N GLU A 298 27.29 -6.59 1.95
CA GLU A 298 28.04 -6.25 3.18
C GLU A 298 28.19 -4.73 3.42
N LYS A 299 27.77 -3.88 2.47
CA LYS A 299 27.86 -2.41 2.58
C LYS A 299 26.59 -1.87 3.24
N CYS A 300 26.66 -1.69 4.54
CA CYS A 300 25.63 -1.03 5.33
C CYS A 300 26.11 0.41 5.64
N ASP A 301 25.38 1.47 5.23
CA ASP A 301 25.91 2.84 5.18
C ASP A 301 25.04 3.93 5.84
N GLN A 302 23.78 3.63 6.19
CA GLN A 302 22.89 4.57 6.88
C GLN A 302 22.33 3.94 8.15
N VAL A 303 22.06 4.72 9.18
CA VAL A 303 21.40 4.24 10.40
C VAL A 303 19.97 4.76 10.43
N PRO A 304 18.95 3.91 10.68
CA PRO A 304 17.56 4.30 10.53
C PRO A 304 17.04 5.16 11.68
N TYR A 305 17.66 5.08 12.86
CA TYR A 305 17.30 5.86 14.03
C TYR A 305 18.54 5.92 14.94
N ARG A 306 18.45 6.63 16.07
CA ARG A 306 19.58 6.72 17.00
C ARG A 306 19.94 5.33 17.55
N ASP A 307 21.23 5.04 17.66
CA ASP A 307 21.78 3.79 18.22
C ASP A 307 21.42 2.53 17.41
N ALA A 308 20.82 2.72 16.24
CA ALA A 308 20.44 1.64 15.35
C ALA A 308 21.65 1.00 14.66
N LEU A 309 21.49 -0.26 14.27
CA LEU A 309 22.44 -0.91 13.37
C LEU A 309 22.32 -0.32 11.95
N PRO A 310 23.43 -0.22 11.20
CA PRO A 310 23.39 0.28 9.83
C PRO A 310 22.51 -0.57 8.90
N ILE A 311 21.71 0.10 8.07
CA ILE A 311 20.83 -0.47 7.04
C ILE A 311 21.61 -0.77 5.78
N HIS A 312 21.19 -1.82 5.08
CA HIS A 312 21.66 -2.09 3.73
C HIS A 312 20.92 -1.21 2.72
N ARG A 313 21.59 -0.82 1.64
CA ARG A 313 20.95 -0.07 0.54
C ARG A 313 19.74 -0.79 -0.05
N LEU A 314 19.75 -2.13 -0.10
CA LEU A 314 18.62 -2.97 -0.56
C LEU A 314 17.34 -2.65 0.21
N SER A 315 17.42 -2.51 1.53
CA SER A 315 16.26 -2.27 2.38
C SER A 315 15.50 -1.01 1.93
N ARG A 316 16.21 0.01 1.44
CA ARG A 316 15.60 1.27 0.94
C ARG A 316 14.80 1.11 -0.35
N TYR A 317 15.03 0.03 -1.11
CA TYR A 317 14.22 -0.26 -2.29
C TYR A 317 12.84 -0.78 -1.90
N TYR A 318 12.73 -1.46 -0.76
CA TYR A 318 11.45 -1.90 -0.21
C TYR A 318 10.79 -0.75 0.55
N ASN A 319 10.15 0.17 -0.16
CA ASN A 319 9.60 1.38 0.41
C ASN A 319 8.11 1.55 0.09
N ASN A 320 7.50 2.60 0.63
CA ASN A 320 6.07 2.87 0.44
C ASN A 320 5.66 2.96 -1.04
N ARG A 321 6.51 3.52 -1.91
CA ARG A 321 6.16 3.73 -3.32
C ARG A 321 6.14 2.43 -4.10
N ARG A 322 7.20 1.63 -3.98
CA ARG A 322 7.25 0.31 -4.64
C ARG A 322 6.24 -0.67 -4.07
N SER A 323 5.95 -0.55 -2.77
CA SER A 323 4.90 -1.35 -2.14
C SER A 323 3.52 -1.02 -2.71
N TRP A 324 3.22 0.26 -2.97
CA TRP A 324 2.00 0.65 -3.66
C TRP A 324 1.95 0.06 -5.07
N MET A 325 2.98 0.30 -5.90
CA MET A 325 3.04 -0.21 -7.27
C MET A 325 2.87 -1.73 -7.33
N SER A 326 3.55 -2.44 -6.43
CA SER A 326 3.49 -3.90 -6.32
C SER A 326 2.09 -4.38 -5.91
N ALA A 327 1.48 -3.77 -4.90
CA ALA A 327 0.13 -4.10 -4.47
C ALA A 327 -0.92 -3.82 -5.56
N ALA A 328 -0.81 -2.67 -6.24
CA ALA A 328 -1.63 -2.28 -7.38
C ALA A 328 -1.57 -3.33 -8.51
N ALA A 329 -0.37 -3.76 -8.88
CA ALA A 329 -0.17 -4.82 -9.86
C ALA A 329 -0.76 -6.16 -9.40
N GLY A 330 -0.53 -6.54 -8.14
CA GLY A 330 -1.01 -7.80 -7.57
C GLY A 330 -2.53 -7.86 -7.48
N MET A 331 -3.18 -6.79 -7.03
CA MET A 331 -4.65 -6.67 -7.01
C MET A 331 -5.24 -6.81 -8.42
N GLY A 332 -4.62 -6.19 -9.42
CA GLY A 332 -4.98 -6.40 -10.82
C GLY A 332 -4.80 -7.86 -11.24
N GLY A 333 -3.71 -8.49 -10.82
CA GLY A 333 -3.45 -9.92 -11.01
C GLY A 333 -4.56 -10.80 -10.45
N VAL A 334 -5.06 -10.52 -9.25
CA VAL A 334 -6.19 -11.27 -8.65
C VAL A 334 -7.45 -11.14 -9.50
N LEU A 335 -7.83 -9.92 -9.90
CA LEU A 335 -9.03 -9.69 -10.73
C LEU A 335 -8.91 -10.34 -12.12
N LEU A 336 -7.72 -10.27 -12.72
CA LEU A 336 -7.41 -10.81 -14.05
C LEU A 336 -7.10 -12.31 -14.03
N LYS A 337 -6.89 -12.89 -12.85
CA LYS A 337 -6.34 -14.25 -12.66
C LYS A 337 -4.98 -14.42 -13.33
N ASP A 338 -4.18 -13.37 -13.33
CA ASP A 338 -2.86 -13.35 -13.96
C ASP A 338 -1.79 -13.77 -12.93
N ARG A 339 -1.23 -14.96 -13.15
CA ARG A 339 -0.26 -15.58 -12.24
C ARG A 339 1.05 -14.82 -12.15
N PHE A 340 1.51 -14.24 -13.26
CA PHE A 340 2.74 -13.46 -13.26
C PHE A 340 2.60 -12.27 -12.31
N LEU A 341 1.50 -11.52 -12.41
CA LEU A 341 1.24 -10.37 -11.53
C LEU A 341 1.09 -10.79 -10.06
N ILE A 342 0.33 -11.85 -9.78
CA ILE A 342 0.16 -12.37 -8.41
C ILE A 342 1.52 -12.81 -7.82
N ASN A 343 2.30 -13.61 -8.57
CA ASN A 343 3.60 -14.11 -8.11
C ASN A 343 4.63 -12.99 -7.96
N SER A 344 4.59 -11.96 -8.84
CA SER A 344 5.39 -10.75 -8.69
C SER A 344 5.20 -10.11 -7.33
N THR A 345 3.95 -9.91 -6.95
CA THR A 345 3.60 -9.19 -5.73
C THR A 345 3.82 -10.06 -4.50
N LYS A 346 3.57 -11.38 -4.58
CA LYS A 346 3.96 -12.33 -3.54
C LYS A 346 5.46 -12.32 -3.29
N LEU A 347 6.28 -12.37 -4.34
CA LEU A 347 7.73 -12.30 -4.21
C LEU A 347 8.16 -10.99 -3.54
N PHE A 348 7.60 -9.86 -3.99
CA PHE A 348 7.84 -8.57 -3.35
C PHE A 348 7.47 -8.58 -1.86
N ALA A 349 6.33 -9.15 -1.48
CA ALA A 349 5.89 -9.25 -0.10
C ALA A 349 6.86 -10.09 0.75
N ARG A 350 7.28 -11.26 0.24
CA ARG A 350 8.25 -12.13 0.91
C ARG A 350 9.59 -11.42 1.15
N GLU A 351 10.06 -10.69 0.14
CA GLU A 351 11.30 -9.92 0.23
C GLU A 351 11.17 -8.69 1.14
N LEU A 352 10.03 -8.00 1.11
CA LEU A 352 9.72 -6.92 2.04
C LEU A 352 9.87 -7.43 3.48
N LEU A 353 9.29 -8.59 3.80
CA LEU A 353 9.39 -9.18 5.12
C LEU A 353 10.84 -9.48 5.54
N ALA A 354 11.67 -9.96 4.61
CA ALA A 354 13.07 -10.26 4.88
C ALA A 354 13.93 -9.00 5.09
N PHE A 355 13.75 -7.99 4.23
CA PHE A 355 14.71 -6.89 4.09
C PHE A 355 14.24 -5.54 4.65
N PHE A 356 12.99 -5.40 5.05
CA PHE A 356 12.43 -4.16 5.60
C PHE A 356 12.40 -4.10 7.12
N PHE A 357 12.14 -5.24 7.75
CA PHE A 357 11.96 -5.34 9.19
C PHE A 357 13.24 -5.82 9.88
N TYR A 358 13.56 -5.17 10.99
CA TYR A 358 14.70 -5.55 11.84
C TYR A 358 14.26 -6.50 12.96
N PRO A 359 15.13 -7.41 13.44
CA PRO A 359 14.77 -8.34 14.51
C PRO A 359 14.30 -7.67 15.81
N ASP A 360 14.70 -6.42 16.04
CA ASP A 360 14.30 -5.59 17.19
C ASP A 360 12.88 -5.00 17.07
N GLY A 361 12.19 -5.26 15.96
CA GLY A 361 10.85 -4.76 15.69
C GLY A 361 10.79 -3.35 15.10
N THR A 362 11.92 -2.78 14.69
CA THR A 362 11.96 -1.51 13.97
C THR A 362 11.81 -1.69 12.45
N PHE A 363 11.55 -0.59 11.74
CA PHE A 363 11.31 -0.57 10.29
C PHE A 363 12.38 0.21 9.55
N MET A 364 12.68 -0.19 8.31
CA MET A 364 13.62 0.54 7.45
C MET A 364 13.24 2.02 7.29
N GLU A 365 11.94 2.34 7.19
CA GLU A 365 11.48 3.71 6.94
C GLU A 365 11.74 4.68 8.12
N HIS A 366 12.15 4.19 9.30
CA HIS A 366 12.53 5.05 10.43
C HIS A 366 13.59 6.10 10.05
N HIS A 367 14.45 5.81 9.06
CA HIS A 367 15.46 6.76 8.56
C HIS A 367 14.86 8.07 8.03
N ARG A 368 13.55 8.10 7.75
CA ARG A 368 12.84 9.29 7.33
C ARG A 368 12.37 10.17 8.48
N GLY A 369 12.49 9.75 9.74
CA GLY A 369 12.18 10.60 10.89
C GLY A 369 13.20 11.73 11.06
N ASP A 370 12.75 12.90 11.50
CA ASP A 370 13.61 14.00 11.90
C ASP A 370 13.05 14.70 13.16
N ALA A 371 13.75 15.69 13.69
CA ALA A 371 13.35 16.34 14.94
C ALA A 371 12.01 17.09 14.86
N LYS A 372 11.54 17.43 13.65
CA LYS A 372 10.22 18.06 13.46
C LYS A 372 9.14 17.02 13.28
N LEU A 373 9.48 15.90 12.63
CA LEU A 373 8.54 14.81 12.36
C LEU A 373 9.15 13.45 12.75
N PRO A 374 9.31 13.13 14.06
CA PRO A 374 10.03 11.93 14.49
C PRO A 374 9.38 10.64 13.98
N SER A 375 8.05 10.55 14.10
CA SER A 375 7.26 9.40 13.65
C SER A 375 6.95 9.39 12.14
N ARG A 376 7.53 10.29 11.33
CA ARG A 376 7.34 10.27 9.86
C ARG A 376 7.73 8.92 9.26
N GLY A 377 8.82 8.34 9.74
CA GLY A 377 9.27 7.02 9.29
C GLY A 377 8.29 5.90 9.65
N LEU A 378 7.66 5.98 10.82
CA LEU A 378 6.61 5.05 11.24
C LEU A 378 5.39 5.14 10.31
N ALA A 379 4.97 6.36 9.95
CA ALA A 379 3.88 6.59 8.99
C ALA A 379 4.16 5.98 7.61
N TYR A 380 5.39 6.10 7.10
CA TYR A 380 5.80 5.47 5.85
C TYR A 380 5.86 3.94 5.94
N ALA A 381 6.24 3.40 7.09
CA ALA A 381 6.20 1.96 7.34
C ALA A 381 4.77 1.42 7.36
N ALA A 382 3.85 2.15 7.97
CA ALA A 382 2.44 1.80 8.00
C ALA A 382 1.84 1.75 6.59
N ASN A 383 2.09 2.78 5.76
CA ASN A 383 1.71 2.78 4.35
C ASN A 383 2.23 1.54 3.61
N THR A 384 3.53 1.26 3.77
CA THR A 384 4.21 0.13 3.13
C THR A 384 3.54 -1.20 3.48
N LEU A 385 3.23 -1.40 4.76
CA LEU A 385 2.48 -2.56 5.24
C LEU A 385 1.04 -2.57 4.69
N GLY A 386 0.34 -1.45 4.79
CA GLY A 386 -1.06 -1.29 4.36
C GLY A 386 -1.28 -1.73 2.91
N TYR A 387 -0.41 -1.34 1.98
CA TYR A 387 -0.53 -1.78 0.58
C TYR A 387 -0.46 -3.30 0.43
N VAL A 388 0.48 -3.95 1.11
CA VAL A 388 0.61 -5.42 1.05
C VAL A 388 -0.57 -6.10 1.73
N PHE A 389 -1.08 -5.54 2.83
CA PHE A 389 -2.28 -6.06 3.49
C PHE A 389 -3.51 -5.98 2.58
N GLN A 390 -3.70 -4.89 1.83
CA GLN A 390 -4.80 -4.75 0.87
C GLN A 390 -4.73 -5.80 -0.25
N PHE A 391 -3.53 -6.05 -0.79
CA PHE A 391 -3.31 -7.15 -1.74
C PHE A 391 -3.57 -8.53 -1.09
N GLY A 392 -3.01 -8.75 0.11
CA GLY A 392 -3.17 -9.98 0.87
C GLY A 392 -4.63 -10.30 1.18
N ASP A 393 -5.45 -9.31 1.54
CA ASP A 393 -6.89 -9.46 1.78
C ASP A 393 -7.63 -9.90 0.51
N MET A 394 -7.41 -9.19 -0.60
CA MET A 394 -8.05 -9.54 -1.88
C MET A 394 -7.65 -10.95 -2.35
N LEU A 395 -6.38 -11.32 -2.16
CA LEU A 395 -5.86 -12.63 -2.51
C LEU A 395 -6.43 -13.74 -1.59
N ALA A 396 -6.46 -13.50 -0.27
CA ALA A 396 -7.03 -14.44 0.70
C ALA A 396 -8.53 -14.64 0.51
N LYS A 397 -9.28 -13.56 0.20
CA LYS A 397 -10.69 -13.61 -0.22
C LYS A 397 -10.89 -14.43 -1.49
N SER A 398 -9.88 -14.48 -2.36
CA SER A 398 -9.89 -15.33 -3.55
C SER A 398 -9.47 -16.78 -3.27
N GLY A 399 -9.15 -17.13 -2.02
CA GLY A 399 -8.80 -18.49 -1.59
C GLY A 399 -7.30 -18.76 -1.48
N ASP A 400 -6.45 -17.74 -1.59
CA ASP A 400 -4.99 -17.87 -1.49
C ASP A 400 -4.44 -17.04 -0.32
N PRO A 401 -4.22 -17.65 0.86
CA PRO A 401 -3.78 -16.95 2.06
C PRO A 401 -2.25 -16.75 2.13
N ASP A 402 -1.50 -17.11 1.10
CA ASP A 402 -0.04 -17.29 1.14
C ASP A 402 0.72 -16.04 1.61
N VAL A 403 0.25 -14.83 1.27
CA VAL A 403 0.88 -13.59 1.75
C VAL A 403 0.87 -13.51 3.27
N PHE A 404 -0.29 -13.77 3.91
CA PHE A 404 -0.41 -13.68 5.36
C PHE A 404 0.13 -14.91 6.09
N ALA A 405 0.17 -16.07 5.43
CA ALA A 405 0.76 -17.30 5.97
C ALA A 405 2.30 -17.32 5.90
N TYR A 406 2.90 -16.50 5.04
CA TYR A 406 4.34 -16.51 4.84
C TYR A 406 5.11 -16.01 6.08
N GLN A 407 6.22 -16.69 6.35
CA GLN A 407 7.15 -16.36 7.41
C GLN A 407 8.59 -16.59 6.96
N THR A 408 9.53 -15.84 7.53
CA THR A 408 10.97 -16.00 7.26
C THR A 408 11.83 -15.47 8.39
N SER A 409 12.96 -16.12 8.66
CA SER A 409 14.05 -15.57 9.49
C SER A 409 15.19 -15.00 8.64
N PHE A 410 15.08 -15.06 7.31
CA PHE A 410 16.10 -14.57 6.41
C PHE A 410 16.20 -13.03 6.45
N GLY A 411 17.40 -12.52 6.22
CA GLY A 411 17.70 -11.10 6.16
C GLY A 411 19.18 -10.86 5.84
N VAL A 412 19.53 -9.60 5.59
CA VAL A 412 20.91 -9.13 5.32
C VAL A 412 21.26 -7.90 6.16
N CYS A 413 22.55 -7.64 6.40
CA CYS A 413 23.01 -6.60 7.35
C CYS A 413 22.21 -6.70 8.67
N ALA A 414 21.73 -5.57 9.17
CA ALA A 414 20.94 -5.44 10.39
C ALA A 414 19.59 -6.17 10.36
N THR A 415 19.06 -6.54 9.18
CA THR A 415 17.79 -7.29 9.11
C THR A 415 17.95 -8.78 9.40
N LYS A 416 19.17 -9.31 9.46
CA LYS A 416 19.45 -10.71 9.83
C LYS A 416 19.20 -10.94 11.32
N GLY A 417 18.61 -12.08 11.69
CA GLY A 417 18.46 -12.47 13.09
C GLY A 417 17.73 -13.81 13.26
N ALA A 418 17.64 -14.27 14.51
CA ALA A 418 16.93 -15.52 14.85
C ALA A 418 15.39 -15.36 14.91
N VAL A 419 14.88 -14.13 14.84
CA VAL A 419 13.44 -13.85 14.87
C VAL A 419 12.80 -14.31 13.57
N VAL A 420 11.78 -15.17 13.70
CA VAL A 420 10.89 -15.51 12.60
C VAL A 420 9.91 -14.36 12.41
N LYS A 421 10.02 -13.69 11.26
CA LYS A 421 9.17 -12.58 10.87
C LYS A 421 7.97 -13.15 10.11
N SER A 422 6.80 -12.60 10.40
CA SER A 422 5.54 -12.79 9.65
C SER A 422 4.84 -11.43 9.55
N TYR A 423 3.82 -11.31 8.71
CA TYR A 423 3.04 -10.07 8.68
C TYR A 423 2.24 -9.83 9.97
N GLN A 424 1.82 -10.90 10.67
CA GLN A 424 1.27 -10.79 12.03
C GLN A 424 2.30 -10.23 13.00
N TRP A 425 3.53 -10.76 12.97
CA TRP A 425 4.60 -10.24 13.81
C TRP A 425 4.89 -8.77 13.50
N ALA A 426 4.95 -8.40 12.21
CA ALA A 426 5.25 -7.04 11.76
C ALA A 426 4.21 -6.01 12.24
N ILE A 427 2.92 -6.31 12.13
CA ILE A 427 1.87 -5.42 12.63
C ILE A 427 1.86 -5.34 14.16
N LEU A 428 2.18 -6.43 14.87
CA LEU A 428 2.35 -6.40 16.31
C LEU A 428 3.54 -5.54 16.73
N GLN A 429 4.65 -5.53 15.97
CA GLN A 429 5.75 -4.61 16.24
C GLN A 429 5.32 -3.15 16.02
N TYR A 430 4.54 -2.89 14.96
CA TYR A 430 3.99 -1.56 14.71
C TYR A 430 3.16 -1.10 15.90
N TYR A 431 2.30 -1.97 16.43
CA TYR A 431 1.51 -1.72 17.63
C TYR A 431 2.37 -1.42 18.87
N LYS A 432 3.49 -2.13 19.05
CA LYS A 432 4.43 -1.89 20.17
C LYS A 432 5.11 -0.53 20.12
N HIS A 433 5.34 0.06 18.94
CA HIS A 433 5.79 1.45 18.83
C HIS A 433 4.73 2.39 19.38
N LEU A 434 3.46 2.20 18.97
CA LEU A 434 2.33 3.02 19.44
C LEU A 434 2.13 2.93 20.96
N ARG A 435 2.45 1.78 21.57
CA ARG A 435 2.39 1.59 23.04
C ARG A 435 3.66 2.02 23.78
N ARG A 436 4.67 2.55 23.07
CA ARG A 436 5.97 2.93 23.63
C ARG A 436 6.70 1.76 24.32
N GLU A 437 6.41 0.53 23.90
CA GLU A 437 7.15 -0.68 24.29
C GLU A 437 8.49 -0.76 23.55
N ILE A 438 8.48 -0.38 22.27
CA ILE A 438 9.71 -0.14 21.50
C ILE A 438 9.98 1.36 21.57
N ARG A 439 11.13 1.74 22.14
CA ARG A 439 11.51 3.14 22.34
C ARG A 439 12.72 3.48 21.49
N VAL A 440 12.45 4.05 20.32
CA VAL A 440 13.48 4.51 19.39
C VAL A 440 13.26 5.98 19.06
N TYR A 441 14.37 6.70 18.84
CA TYR A 441 14.37 8.14 18.64
C TYR A 441 14.93 8.50 17.26
N CYS A 442 14.44 9.57 16.64
CA CYS A 442 14.95 9.98 15.34
C CYS A 442 16.47 10.20 15.36
N LEU A 443 17.13 9.90 14.24
CA LEU A 443 18.58 9.70 14.16
C LEU A 443 19.41 10.84 14.77
N SER A 444 19.04 12.08 14.47
CA SER A 444 19.79 13.28 14.88
C SER A 444 19.23 13.96 16.14
N CYS A 445 18.31 13.33 16.86
CA CYS A 445 17.44 14.00 17.82
C CYS A 445 17.71 13.55 19.25
N PRO A 446 17.81 14.43 20.28
CA PRO A 446 18.04 14.02 21.68
C PRO A 446 16.99 12.99 22.17
N PRO A 447 17.34 12.09 23.12
CA PRO A 447 16.47 10.97 23.49
C PRO A 447 15.45 11.43 24.53
N ASN A 448 14.57 12.34 24.12
CA ASN A 448 13.51 12.91 24.94
C ASN A 448 12.13 12.50 24.39
N PRO A 449 11.04 12.65 25.18
CA PRO A 449 9.71 12.21 24.76
C PRO A 449 9.22 12.82 23.44
N GLU A 450 9.59 14.07 23.13
CA GLU A 450 9.21 14.77 21.89
C GLU A 450 9.80 14.14 20.63
N ASN A 451 10.91 13.43 20.75
CA ASN A 451 11.62 12.81 19.63
C ASN A 451 11.39 11.30 19.53
N LEU A 452 10.48 10.76 20.35
CA LEU A 452 10.10 9.36 20.34
C LEU A 452 9.34 9.03 19.03
N ILE A 453 9.63 7.87 18.46
CA ILE A 453 8.91 7.35 17.30
C ILE A 453 7.76 6.46 17.81
N ASP A 454 6.65 7.07 18.19
CA ASP A 454 5.47 6.39 18.77
C ASP A 454 4.15 6.74 18.03
N GLY A 455 4.23 7.54 16.97
CA GLY A 455 3.05 7.96 16.21
C GLY A 455 2.28 9.14 16.82
N GLU A 456 2.76 9.77 17.89
CA GLU A 456 2.19 10.98 18.47
C GLU A 456 3.06 12.21 18.17
N HIS A 457 2.42 13.37 17.95
CA HIS A 457 3.06 14.68 17.89
C HIS A 457 2.04 15.77 18.27
N PRO A 458 2.44 16.93 18.84
CA PRO A 458 1.51 18.01 19.20
C PRO A 458 0.60 18.47 18.06
N ASP A 459 1.13 18.48 16.83
CA ASP A 459 0.43 18.98 15.63
C ASP A 459 -0.15 17.87 14.73
N TRP A 460 0.27 16.62 14.91
CA TRP A 460 -0.11 15.52 14.02
C TRP A 460 -0.04 14.14 14.67
N HIS A 461 -0.63 13.13 14.03
CA HIS A 461 -0.53 11.74 14.47
C HIS A 461 -0.33 10.75 13.32
N SER A 462 0.21 9.58 13.63
CA SER A 462 0.49 8.49 12.68
C SER A 462 -0.15 7.19 13.17
N PHE A 463 -1.48 7.19 13.30
CA PHE A 463 -2.25 5.98 13.57
C PHE A 463 -2.92 5.50 12.28
N HIS A 464 -2.56 4.28 11.85
CA HIS A 464 -2.97 3.69 10.58
C HIS A 464 -3.99 2.57 10.78
N ASP A 465 -5.27 2.99 10.83
CA ASP A 465 -6.39 2.10 11.14
C ASP A 465 -6.60 1.04 10.07
N ASP A 466 -6.37 1.38 8.79
CA ASP A 466 -6.53 0.48 7.65
C ASP A 466 -5.69 -0.81 7.77
N LEU A 467 -4.48 -0.68 8.32
CA LEU A 467 -3.57 -1.78 8.55
C LEU A 467 -4.17 -2.76 9.58
N PHE A 468 -4.61 -2.25 10.73
CA PHE A 468 -5.19 -3.05 11.80
C PHE A 468 -6.53 -3.67 11.43
N ILE A 469 -7.33 -2.93 10.64
CA ILE A 469 -8.61 -3.38 10.11
C ILE A 469 -8.43 -4.67 9.30
N VAL A 470 -7.56 -4.64 8.29
CA VAL A 470 -7.35 -5.80 7.41
C VAL A 470 -6.71 -6.96 8.20
N ALA A 471 -5.75 -6.64 9.07
CA ALA A 471 -5.10 -7.62 9.91
C ALA A 471 -6.08 -8.35 10.83
N ASN A 472 -7.00 -7.61 11.45
CA ASN A 472 -7.99 -8.16 12.36
C ASN A 472 -8.96 -9.11 11.61
N CYS A 473 -9.28 -8.83 10.34
CA CYS A 473 -10.11 -9.70 9.49
C CYS A 473 -9.50 -11.07 9.31
N TYR A 474 -8.18 -11.09 9.11
CA TYR A 474 -7.46 -12.31 8.81
C TYR A 474 -7.00 -13.06 10.06
N TYR A 475 -6.21 -12.41 10.93
CA TYR A 475 -5.54 -13.07 12.05
C TYR A 475 -6.45 -13.31 13.26
N LYS A 476 -7.48 -12.47 13.45
CA LYS A 476 -8.39 -12.51 14.63
C LYS A 476 -7.63 -12.55 15.96
N ASP A 477 -6.46 -11.91 15.99
CA ASP A 477 -5.57 -11.87 17.14
C ASP A 477 -6.07 -10.84 18.16
N LYS A 478 -6.00 -11.17 19.45
CA LYS A 478 -6.48 -10.30 20.54
C LYS A 478 -5.74 -8.96 20.60
N GLU A 479 -4.42 -8.95 20.42
CA GLU A 479 -3.63 -7.71 20.48
C GLU A 479 -3.88 -6.86 19.23
N ILE A 480 -4.01 -7.47 18.05
CA ILE A 480 -4.39 -6.75 16.83
C ILE A 480 -5.80 -6.16 16.97
N ARG A 481 -6.75 -6.91 17.54
CA ARG A 481 -8.09 -6.41 17.85
C ARG A 481 -8.03 -5.26 18.86
N ASN A 482 -7.23 -5.37 19.91
CA ASN A 482 -7.04 -4.31 20.90
C ASN A 482 -6.43 -3.06 20.27
N ALA A 483 -5.49 -3.19 19.34
CA ALA A 483 -4.94 -2.08 18.59
C ALA A 483 -6.02 -1.42 17.71
N TYR A 484 -6.74 -2.23 16.91
CA TYR A 484 -7.83 -1.79 16.05
C TYR A 484 -8.91 -1.01 16.82
N LEU A 485 -9.39 -1.59 17.92
CA LEU A 485 -10.40 -1.01 18.80
C LEU A 485 -9.84 0.03 19.77
N ARG A 486 -8.52 0.23 19.76
CA ARG A 486 -7.76 1.04 20.70
C ARG A 486 -7.99 0.67 22.18
N LEU A 487 -8.40 -0.55 22.52
CA LEU A 487 -8.84 -0.93 23.89
C LEU A 487 -7.76 -0.88 24.99
N SER A 488 -6.49 -0.69 24.63
CA SER A 488 -5.42 -0.64 25.61
C SER A 488 -5.35 0.73 26.29
N ASP A 489 -5.23 0.75 27.62
CA ASP A 489 -4.99 1.99 28.38
C ASP A 489 -3.74 2.72 27.89
N ASP A 490 -2.74 1.98 27.40
CA ASP A 490 -1.51 2.54 26.85
C ASP A 490 -1.76 3.31 25.54
N LEU A 491 -2.90 3.10 24.87
CA LEU A 491 -3.29 3.84 23.67
C LEU A 491 -4.19 5.05 23.96
N GLN A 492 -4.46 5.41 25.22
CA GLN A 492 -5.33 6.56 25.53
C GLN A 492 -4.83 7.87 24.91
N HIS A 493 -3.51 8.03 24.75
CA HIS A 493 -2.90 9.17 24.06
C HIS A 493 -3.21 9.22 22.55
N LEU A 494 -3.56 8.06 21.95
CA LEU A 494 -4.02 7.90 20.57
C LEU A 494 -5.52 7.60 20.50
N ALA A 495 -6.29 7.75 21.58
CA ALA A 495 -7.75 7.54 21.56
C ALA A 495 -8.42 8.51 20.56
N PHE A 496 -9.64 8.23 20.09
CA PHE A 496 -10.41 9.17 19.27
C PHE A 496 -10.82 10.40 20.11
N THR A 497 -9.87 11.30 20.38
CA THR A 497 -10.09 12.52 21.14
C THR A 497 -10.50 13.65 20.20
N ARG A 498 -11.18 14.66 20.76
CA ARG A 498 -11.45 15.94 20.07
C ARG A 498 -10.19 16.49 19.42
N GLN A 499 -9.07 16.41 20.13
CA GLN A 499 -7.79 16.93 19.67
C GLN A 499 -7.33 16.19 18.42
N LEU A 500 -7.33 14.84 18.43
CA LEU A 500 -6.89 14.04 17.29
C LEU A 500 -7.80 14.18 16.05
N ALA A 501 -9.08 14.49 16.21
CA ALA A 501 -9.97 14.83 15.09
C ALA A 501 -9.62 16.16 14.40
N TYR A 502 -8.90 17.07 15.09
CA TYR A 502 -8.42 18.35 14.55
C TYR A 502 -6.92 18.35 14.23
N LEU A 503 -6.15 17.37 14.70
CA LEU A 503 -4.74 17.24 14.34
C LEU A 503 -4.59 16.77 12.90
N GLU A 504 -3.59 17.31 12.20
CA GLU A 504 -3.27 16.83 10.87
C GLU A 504 -2.80 15.38 10.95
N VAL A 505 -3.19 14.53 10.00
CA VAL A 505 -2.54 13.23 9.86
C VAL A 505 -1.11 13.49 9.38
N ALA A 506 -0.12 12.76 9.93
CA ALA A 506 1.26 12.85 9.48
C ALA A 506 1.32 12.77 7.95
N SER A 507 1.69 13.87 7.29
CA SER A 507 1.77 13.89 5.83
C SER A 507 2.89 12.93 5.39
N ASN A 508 2.50 11.73 4.93
CA ASN A 508 3.38 10.71 4.38
C ASN A 508 3.12 10.52 2.88
N GLY A 509 2.62 11.59 2.24
CA GLY A 509 2.15 11.62 0.86
C GLY A 509 0.63 11.82 0.79
N PRO A 510 -0.06 11.25 -0.21
CA PRO A 510 -1.46 11.51 -0.57
C PRO A 510 -2.54 10.93 0.34
N ASN A 511 -2.13 10.34 1.44
CA ASN A 511 -2.97 9.41 2.17
C ASN A 511 -3.69 10.10 3.32
N SER A 512 -5.02 10.22 3.24
CA SER A 512 -5.94 10.21 4.39
C SER A 512 -7.39 10.08 3.86
N ILE A 513 -8.40 9.59 4.59
CA ILE A 513 -8.67 9.72 6.02
C ILE A 513 -8.83 8.34 6.68
N TRP A 514 -8.31 8.26 7.93
CA TRP A 514 -8.03 7.07 8.79
C TRP A 514 -6.74 6.29 8.43
N THR A 515 -6.00 6.93 7.50
CA THR A 515 -4.55 6.89 7.22
C THR A 515 -3.98 5.69 6.45
N GLY A 516 -4.85 4.92 5.80
CA GLY A 516 -4.45 4.05 4.69
C GLY A 516 -4.18 4.74 3.35
N PRO A 517 -3.99 3.99 2.25
CA PRO A 517 -3.81 4.48 0.88
C PRO A 517 -4.84 5.51 0.35
N GLY A 518 -5.85 5.91 1.12
CA GLY A 518 -7.01 6.66 0.58
C GLY A 518 -7.84 5.85 -0.43
N ILE A 519 -7.68 4.52 -0.45
CA ILE A 519 -8.39 3.61 -1.40
C ILE A 519 -9.55 2.88 -0.75
N LEU A 520 -9.94 3.25 0.47
CA LEU A 520 -11.13 2.76 1.13
C LEU A 520 -12.11 3.94 1.31
N PRO A 521 -13.37 3.83 0.86
CA PRO A 521 -14.34 4.92 0.95
C PRO A 521 -14.70 5.31 2.39
N GLY A 522 -14.62 4.36 3.33
CA GLY A 522 -14.80 4.57 4.76
C GLY A 522 -14.39 3.31 5.53
N ALA A 523 -13.14 3.26 6.00
CA ALA A 523 -12.55 2.04 6.54
C ALA A 523 -13.30 1.53 7.79
N PHE A 524 -13.67 2.41 8.72
CA PHE A 524 -14.42 2.02 9.92
C PHE A 524 -15.84 1.58 9.59
N PHE A 525 -16.52 2.32 8.72
CA PHE A 525 -17.83 1.94 8.22
C PHE A 525 -17.80 0.52 7.61
N MET A 526 -16.78 0.25 6.79
CA MET A 526 -16.62 -1.05 6.13
C MET A 526 -16.29 -2.18 7.12
N TYR A 527 -15.40 -1.97 8.08
CA TYR A 527 -14.82 -3.10 8.81
C TYR A 527 -15.11 -3.17 10.31
N GLY A 528 -15.93 -2.26 10.86
CA GLY A 528 -16.34 -2.31 12.28
C GLY A 528 -17.18 -3.54 12.70
N GLN A 529 -17.29 -4.55 11.85
CA GLN A 529 -18.00 -5.81 12.05
C GLN A 529 -17.34 -6.67 13.14
N MET A 530 -16.05 -6.41 13.38
CA MET A 530 -15.18 -7.21 14.25
C MET A 530 -15.09 -6.70 15.68
N GLU A 531 -15.84 -5.66 15.99
CA GLU A 531 -15.84 -5.01 17.30
C GLU A 531 -16.63 -5.82 18.32
N TYR A 532 -17.66 -6.54 17.86
CA TYR A 532 -18.70 -7.11 18.71
C TYR A 532 -18.83 -8.63 18.64
N LYS A 533 -18.09 -9.31 17.75
CA LYS A 533 -18.06 -10.77 17.73
C LYS A 533 -16.95 -11.22 18.69
N ALA A 534 -17.33 -11.71 19.87
CA ALA A 534 -16.45 -12.58 20.64
C ALA A 534 -16.18 -13.80 19.74
N TYR A 535 -14.91 -14.05 19.43
CA TYR A 535 -14.51 -15.24 18.69
C TYR A 535 -14.05 -16.30 19.67
#